data_AF-A0AAV1TYJ6-F1
#
_entry.id   AF-A0AAV1TYJ6-F1
#
_cell.length_a   1.000
_cell.length_b   1.000
_cell.length_c   1.000
_cell.angle_alpha   90.00
_cell.angle_beta   90.00
_cell.angle_gamma   90.00
#
_symmetry.space_group_name_H-M   'P 1'
#
loop_
_entity.id
_entity.type
_entity.pdbx_description
1 polymer ?
#
loop_
_entity_poly.entity_id
_entity_poly.type
_entity_poly.pdbx_seq_one_letter_code
_entity_poly.pdbx_strand_id
1 'polypeptide(L)'
;MPVSIKFDPRNDMSVVRNYGTLLLEMAACTPDGMVCFFPSYLYMEKIIGQWDSLGVLKRVLSSKLLFIETKDIVETTLALDNYKKACDCGRGAIFFSVARGKVAEGIDFDRHYGRAVLLFGIPFQYTLSNTLRARLEYLRYTHQIREGDFLTFDALRQAAQCAGRVLRSKTDYGLVIFADSRYNRADKRNKLPPWITQFLLTSHLNQSVDMAVFMAKKYLS
;
A
#
# COMPACT_ATOMS: atom_id res chain seq x y z
N MET A 1 -8.65 0.47 -17.40
CA MET A 1 -7.63 -0.60 -17.50
C MET A 1 -7.34 -1.15 -16.12
N PRO A 2 -7.07 -2.46 -15.98
CA PRO A 2 -6.68 -3.05 -14.71
C PRO A 2 -5.36 -2.44 -14.24
N VAL A 3 -5.34 -1.92 -13.02
CA VAL A 3 -4.15 -1.31 -12.43
C VAL A 3 -3.19 -2.43 -12.02
N SER A 4 -1.96 -2.47 -12.54
CA SER A 4 -0.99 -3.56 -12.26
C SER A 4 0.45 -3.10 -12.45
N ILE A 5 1.32 -3.46 -11.51
CA ILE A 5 2.77 -3.14 -11.55
C ILE A 5 3.61 -4.36 -12.00
N LYS A 6 3.16 -5.13 -12.99
CA LYS A 6 4.07 -6.12 -13.62
C LYS A 6 5.29 -5.41 -14.23
N PHE A 7 6.41 -6.11 -14.38
CA PHE A 7 7.68 -5.55 -14.90
C PHE A 7 7.53 -4.89 -16.28
N ASP A 8 6.49 -5.25 -17.04
CA ASP A 8 6.19 -4.79 -18.39
C ASP A 8 5.42 -3.43 -18.43
N PRO A 9 4.31 -3.22 -17.66
CA PRO A 9 3.61 -1.92 -17.62
C PRO A 9 4.09 -0.89 -16.57
N ARG A 10 5.28 -1.00 -15.95
CA ARG A 10 5.74 0.01 -14.95
C ARG A 10 5.95 1.42 -15.52
N ASN A 11 5.97 1.55 -16.84
CA ASN A 11 6.09 2.81 -17.57
C ASN A 11 4.76 3.30 -18.15
N ASP A 12 3.66 2.58 -17.92
CA ASP A 12 2.37 3.02 -18.43
C ASP A 12 1.86 4.22 -17.60
N MET A 13 1.89 5.40 -18.23
CA MET A 13 1.38 6.64 -17.66
C MET A 13 -0.10 6.51 -17.24
N SER A 14 -0.86 5.59 -17.83
CA SER A 14 -2.24 5.31 -17.43
C SER A 14 -2.33 4.78 -15.99
N VAL A 15 -1.41 3.90 -15.59
CA VAL A 15 -1.33 3.35 -14.22
C VAL A 15 -0.99 4.44 -13.23
N VAL A 16 -0.03 5.30 -13.57
CA VAL A 16 0.40 6.44 -12.75
C VAL A 16 -0.77 7.40 -12.51
N ARG A 17 -1.51 7.75 -13.58
CA ARG A 17 -2.71 8.59 -13.48
C ARG A 17 -3.80 7.95 -12.63
N ASN A 18 -4.09 6.66 -12.84
CA ASN A 18 -5.12 5.96 -12.07
C ASN A 18 -4.78 5.87 -10.57
N TYR A 19 -3.52 5.59 -10.21
CA TYR A 19 -3.11 5.66 -8.81
C TYR A 19 -3.20 7.08 -8.25
N GLY A 20 -2.88 8.09 -9.05
CA GLY A 20 -2.99 9.50 -8.65
C GLY A 20 -4.44 9.91 -8.37
N THR A 21 -5.37 9.50 -9.24
CA THR A 21 -6.81 9.71 -9.03
C THR A 21 -7.28 8.98 -7.77
N LEU A 22 -6.89 7.70 -7.59
CA LEU A 22 -7.22 6.94 -6.39
C LEU A 22 -6.71 7.65 -5.13
N LEU A 23 -5.45 8.05 -5.11
CA LEU A 23 -4.86 8.78 -3.98
C LEU A 23 -5.64 10.06 -3.67
N LEU A 24 -5.93 10.86 -4.70
CA LEU A 24 -6.62 12.14 -4.56
C LEU A 24 -8.03 11.99 -3.99
N GLU A 25 -8.83 11.10 -4.58
CA GLU A 25 -10.22 10.88 -4.15
C GLU A 25 -10.27 10.28 -2.75
N MET A 26 -9.37 9.35 -2.44
CA MET A 26 -9.26 8.76 -1.09
C MET A 26 -8.80 9.79 -0.06
N ALA A 27 -7.88 10.70 -0.43
CA ALA A 27 -7.44 11.79 0.43
C ALA A 27 -8.58 12.76 0.78
N ALA A 28 -9.52 12.98 -0.14
CA ALA A 28 -10.66 13.85 0.08
C ALA A 28 -11.75 13.22 0.97
N CYS A 29 -11.92 11.89 0.94
CA CYS A 29 -12.99 11.22 1.69
C CYS A 29 -12.56 10.57 3.02
N THR A 30 -11.27 10.32 3.22
CA THR A 30 -10.79 9.66 4.44
C THR A 30 -10.52 10.69 5.54
N PRO A 31 -11.03 10.53 6.77
CA PRO A 31 -10.65 11.39 7.88
C PRO A 31 -9.18 11.18 8.28
N ASP A 32 -8.58 12.17 8.94
CA ASP A 32 -7.31 12.02 9.66
C ASP A 32 -6.14 11.42 8.84
N GLY A 33 -5.58 10.30 9.29
CA GLY A 33 -4.38 9.67 8.75
C GLY A 33 -4.66 8.64 7.66
N MET A 34 -3.88 8.72 6.58
CA MET A 34 -3.74 7.66 5.58
C MET A 34 -2.30 7.17 5.50
N VAL A 35 -2.12 5.90 5.17
CA VAL A 35 -0.81 5.30 4.93
C VAL A 35 -0.79 4.66 3.55
N CYS A 36 0.18 5.02 2.72
CA CYS A 36 0.31 4.45 1.38
C CYS A 36 1.62 3.69 1.27
N PHE A 37 1.53 2.38 0.99
CA PHE A 37 2.68 1.50 0.85
C PHE A 37 3.01 1.28 -0.62
N PHE A 38 4.28 1.50 -0.96
CA PHE A 38 4.87 1.24 -2.26
C PHE A 38 5.80 0.02 -2.21
N PRO A 39 6.02 -0.70 -3.32
CA PRO A 39 6.83 -1.91 -3.34
C PRO A 39 8.34 -1.64 -3.13
N SER A 40 8.83 -0.44 -3.47
CA SER A 40 10.23 -0.05 -3.31
C SER A 40 10.39 1.47 -3.30
N TYR A 41 11.49 1.97 -2.73
CA TYR A 41 11.86 3.41 -2.78
C TYR A 41 11.95 3.92 -4.21
N LEU A 42 12.62 3.18 -5.11
CA LEU A 42 12.76 3.56 -6.51
C LEU A 42 11.40 3.75 -7.20
N TYR A 43 10.43 2.88 -6.90
CA TYR A 43 9.09 3.02 -7.48
C TYR A 43 8.33 4.19 -6.85
N MET A 44 8.43 4.36 -5.54
CA MET A 44 7.83 5.49 -4.82
C MET A 44 8.33 6.83 -5.35
N GLU A 45 9.65 7.05 -5.39
CA GLU A 45 10.29 8.27 -5.90
C GLU A 45 9.86 8.57 -7.34
N LYS A 46 9.84 7.54 -8.21
CA LYS A 46 9.38 7.68 -9.59
C LYS A 46 7.93 8.15 -9.68
N ILE A 47 7.02 7.49 -8.95
CA ILE A 47 5.58 7.81 -8.99
C ILE A 47 5.33 9.21 -8.42
N ILE A 48 6.01 9.57 -7.33
CA ILE A 48 5.94 10.91 -6.72
C ILE A 48 6.39 11.97 -7.73
N GLY A 49 7.53 11.78 -8.39
CA GLY A 49 8.02 12.75 -9.40
C GLY A 49 7.06 12.91 -10.59
N GLN A 50 6.43 11.81 -11.02
CA GLN A 50 5.41 11.87 -12.07
C GLN A 50 4.12 12.54 -11.59
N TRP A 51 3.68 12.28 -10.36
CA TRP A 51 2.52 12.94 -9.75
C TRP A 51 2.73 14.43 -9.53
N ASP A 52 3.95 14.84 -9.18
CA ASP A 52 4.31 16.25 -9.06
C ASP A 52 4.21 16.96 -10.41
N SER A 53 4.82 16.37 -11.45
CA SER A 53 4.76 16.87 -12.83
C SER A 53 3.32 16.97 -13.37
N LEU A 54 2.43 16.08 -12.93
CA LEU A 54 1.00 16.07 -13.30
C LEU A 54 0.13 16.98 -12.40
N GLY A 55 0.70 17.63 -11.38
CA GLY A 55 -0.02 18.47 -10.42
C GLY A 55 -0.92 17.69 -9.45
N VAL A 56 -0.80 16.36 -9.38
CA VAL A 56 -1.59 15.51 -8.47
C VAL A 56 -1.24 15.82 -7.02
N LEU A 57 0.04 15.94 -6.68
CA LEU A 57 0.47 16.22 -5.31
C LEU A 57 -0.06 17.56 -4.80
N LYS A 58 -0.01 18.60 -5.65
CA LYS A 58 -0.57 19.92 -5.33
C LYS A 58 -2.07 19.84 -5.00
N ARG A 59 -2.83 19.02 -5.72
CA ARG A 59 -4.25 18.78 -5.44
C ARG A 59 -4.46 17.98 -4.16
N VAL A 60 -3.65 16.95 -3.90
CA VAL A 60 -3.73 16.18 -2.65
C VAL A 60 -3.46 17.06 -1.43
N LEU A 61 -2.50 17.99 -1.55
CA LEU A 61 -2.16 18.95 -0.50
C LEU A 61 -3.30 19.88 -0.11
N SER A 62 -4.33 20.07 -0.93
CA SER A 62 -5.53 20.81 -0.49
C SER A 62 -6.32 20.05 0.58
N SER A 63 -6.25 18.72 0.57
CA SER A 63 -7.00 17.84 1.47
C SER A 63 -6.16 17.33 2.65
N LYS A 64 -4.90 16.93 2.45
CA LYS A 64 -4.04 16.37 3.50
C LYS A 64 -2.57 16.76 3.31
N LEU A 65 -1.82 16.88 4.40
CA LEU A 65 -0.36 17.04 4.33
C LEU A 65 0.32 15.74 3.91
N LEU A 66 1.46 15.84 3.21
CA LEU A 66 2.22 14.70 2.71
C LEU A 66 3.53 14.54 3.47
N PHE A 67 3.81 13.32 3.91
CA PHE A 67 5.06 12.93 4.55
C PHE A 67 5.61 11.66 3.87
N ILE A 68 6.91 11.58 3.70
CA ILE A 68 7.56 10.54 2.90
C ILE A 68 8.63 9.85 3.73
N GLU A 69 8.62 8.52 3.76
CA GLU A 69 9.72 7.71 4.29
C GLU A 69 10.96 7.86 3.42
N THR A 70 12.10 8.15 4.05
CA THR A 70 13.40 8.16 3.38
C THR A 70 14.24 6.98 3.87
N LYS A 71 15.43 6.80 3.30
CA LYS A 71 16.37 5.77 3.77
C LYS A 71 17.00 6.17 5.12
N ASP A 72 17.02 7.46 5.42
CA ASP A 72 17.51 8.02 6.67
C ASP A 72 16.47 7.82 7.80
N ILE A 73 16.93 7.27 8.91
CA ILE A 73 16.09 6.97 10.08
C ILE A 73 15.66 8.27 10.77
N VAL A 74 16.57 9.24 10.87
CA VAL A 74 16.33 10.49 11.58
C VAL A 74 15.27 11.30 10.85
N GLU A 75 15.42 11.45 9.53
CA GLU A 75 14.42 12.12 8.68
C GLU A 75 13.07 11.41 8.73
N THR A 76 13.06 10.08 8.64
CA THR A 76 11.83 9.28 8.70
C THR A 76 11.12 9.44 10.05
N THR A 77 11.87 9.49 11.15
CA THR A 77 11.32 9.70 12.49
C THR A 77 10.70 11.08 12.61
N LEU A 78 11.39 12.11 12.14
CA LEU A 78 10.85 13.48 12.11
C LEU A 78 9.59 13.58 11.23
N ALA A 79 9.57 12.91 10.08
CA ALA A 79 8.41 12.87 9.20
C ALA A 79 7.21 12.17 9.87
N LEU A 80 7.44 11.07 10.59
CA LEU A 80 6.40 10.36 11.35
C LEU A 80 5.83 11.20 12.49
N ASP A 81 6.68 11.93 13.22
CA ASP A 81 6.23 12.80 14.30
C ASP A 81 5.36 13.94 13.77
N ASN A 82 5.77 14.55 12.66
CA ASN A 82 4.99 15.62 12.02
C ASN A 82 3.70 15.09 11.37
N TYR A 83 3.71 13.86 10.84
CA TYR A 83 2.52 13.17 10.37
C TYR A 83 1.47 13.02 11.48
N LYS A 84 1.90 12.54 12.66
CA LYS A 84 0.99 12.38 13.82
C LYS A 84 0.41 13.72 14.26
N LYS A 85 1.27 14.75 14.41
CA LYS A 85 0.83 16.12 14.74
C LYS A 85 -0.21 16.65 13.74
N ALA A 86 0.00 16.43 12.44
CA ALA A 86 -0.95 16.85 11.42
C ALA A 86 -2.31 16.13 11.52
N CYS A 87 -2.31 14.85 11.91
CA CYS A 87 -3.54 14.12 12.21
C CYS A 87 -4.22 14.69 13.47
N ASP A 88 -3.47 14.91 14.54
CA ASP A 88 -3.98 15.39 15.84
C ASP A 88 -4.57 16.81 15.76
N CYS A 89 -4.02 17.67 14.91
CA CYS A 89 -4.51 19.04 14.69
C CYS A 89 -5.72 19.11 13.73
N GLY A 90 -6.28 17.99 13.29
CA GLY A 90 -7.43 17.93 12.39
C GLY A 90 -7.13 18.31 10.92
N ARG A 91 -5.86 18.56 10.58
CA ARG A 91 -5.44 18.86 9.20
C ARG A 91 -5.49 17.62 8.31
N GLY A 92 -5.24 16.45 8.89
CA GLY A 92 -5.09 15.17 8.21
C GLY A 92 -3.77 15.05 7.46
N ALA A 93 -3.29 13.82 7.32
CA ALA A 93 -2.00 13.56 6.69
C ALA A 93 -1.98 12.24 5.93
N ILE A 94 -1.08 12.14 4.97
CA ILE A 94 -0.75 10.90 4.25
C ILE A 94 0.72 10.60 4.45
N PHE A 95 1.03 9.38 4.85
CA PHE A 95 2.38 8.89 4.99
C PHE A 95 2.70 7.93 3.84
N PHE A 96 3.62 8.31 2.96
CA PHE A 96 4.15 7.44 1.91
C PHE A 96 5.30 6.61 2.47
N SER A 97 5.14 5.29 2.43
CA SER A 97 6.08 4.33 3.00
C SER A 97 6.38 3.21 2.01
N VAL A 98 7.50 2.51 2.22
CA VAL A 98 7.82 1.31 1.47
C VAL A 98 7.34 0.09 2.25
N ALA A 99 6.63 -0.82 1.57
CA ALA A 99 6.06 -2.02 2.16
C ALA A 99 7.11 -2.93 2.84
N ARG A 100 8.37 -2.88 2.39
CA ARG A 100 9.53 -3.58 2.97
C ARG A 100 10.55 -2.60 3.58
N GLY A 101 10.09 -1.40 3.91
CA GLY A 101 10.87 -0.36 4.56
C GLY A 101 10.80 -0.49 6.08
N LYS A 102 11.48 0.43 6.78
CA LYS A 102 11.61 0.40 8.24
C LYS A 102 10.27 0.65 8.92
N VAL A 103 9.47 1.53 8.33
CA VAL A 103 8.16 1.92 8.86
C VAL A 103 7.18 0.76 8.82
N ALA A 104 7.18 -0.05 7.76
CA ALA A 104 6.31 -1.24 7.65
C ALA A 104 6.63 -2.34 8.70
N GLU A 105 7.85 -2.37 9.21
CA GLU A 105 8.31 -3.38 10.18
C GLU A 105 8.20 -2.92 11.65
N GLY A 106 8.40 -1.64 11.94
CA GLY A 106 8.57 -1.16 13.31
C GLY A 106 7.54 -0.16 13.82
N ILE A 107 6.68 0.39 12.94
CA ILE A 107 5.81 1.50 13.30
C ILE A 107 4.35 1.11 13.13
N ASP A 108 3.56 1.46 14.14
CA ASP A 108 2.13 1.19 14.19
C ASP A 108 1.33 2.47 14.03
N PHE A 109 0.28 2.39 13.22
CA PHE A 109 -0.62 3.50 12.90
C PHE A 109 -1.96 3.24 13.57
N ASP A 110 -1.97 3.34 14.90
CA ASP A 110 -3.15 3.07 15.73
C ASP A 110 -4.22 4.16 15.56
N ARG A 111 -5.50 3.78 15.62
CA ARG A 111 -6.64 4.70 15.65
C ARG A 111 -6.69 5.64 14.43
N HIS A 112 -6.82 6.94 14.68
CA HIS A 112 -6.99 7.96 13.64
C HIS A 112 -5.73 8.20 12.82
N TYR A 113 -4.58 7.65 13.23
CA TYR A 113 -3.37 7.66 12.43
C TYR A 113 -3.41 6.68 11.25
N GLY A 114 -4.43 5.83 11.13
CA GLY A 114 -4.54 4.82 10.07
C GLY A 114 -5.97 4.61 9.58
N ARG A 115 -6.72 5.66 9.23
CA ARG A 115 -8.10 5.47 8.77
C ARG A 115 -8.20 4.78 7.40
N ALA A 116 -7.19 4.94 6.55
CA ALA A 116 -7.06 4.14 5.34
C ALA A 116 -5.62 3.72 5.03
N VAL A 117 -5.48 2.50 4.53
CA VAL A 117 -4.24 1.94 3.97
C VAL A 117 -4.42 1.71 2.48
N LEU A 118 -3.53 2.27 1.68
CA LEU A 118 -3.45 1.99 0.24
C LEU A 118 -2.17 1.21 -0.04
N LEU A 119 -2.28 0.00 -0.57
CA LEU A 119 -1.14 -0.75 -1.08
C LEU A 119 -1.07 -0.58 -2.60
N PHE A 120 -0.14 0.25 -3.07
CA PHE A 120 0.11 0.45 -4.49
C PHE A 120 0.93 -0.72 -5.04
N GLY A 121 0.26 -1.69 -5.65
CA GLY A 121 0.92 -2.89 -6.16
C GLY A 121 1.08 -4.03 -5.16
N ILE A 122 1.81 -5.06 -5.62
CA ILE A 122 2.22 -6.20 -4.80
C ILE A 122 3.70 -6.05 -4.43
N PRO A 123 4.07 -6.11 -3.14
CA PRO A 123 5.44 -5.90 -2.66
C PRO A 123 6.32 -7.14 -2.89
N PHE A 124 6.56 -7.50 -4.14
CA PHE A 124 7.49 -8.58 -4.50
C PHE A 124 8.94 -8.23 -4.15
N GLN A 125 9.72 -9.23 -3.74
CA GLN A 125 11.16 -9.08 -3.58
C GLN A 125 11.86 -8.91 -4.94
N TYR A 126 13.03 -8.29 -4.91
CA TYR A 126 13.88 -8.15 -6.09
C TYR A 126 14.53 -9.50 -6.43
N THR A 127 14.07 -10.11 -7.52
CA THR A 127 14.39 -11.50 -7.91
C THR A 127 15.81 -11.71 -8.43
N LEU A 128 16.57 -10.64 -8.71
CA LEU A 128 17.94 -10.74 -9.22
C LEU A 128 19.00 -10.78 -8.12
N SER A 129 18.62 -10.76 -6.83
CA SER A 129 19.55 -10.94 -5.72
C SER A 129 20.08 -12.37 -5.66
N ASN A 130 21.42 -12.53 -5.56
CA ASN A 130 22.07 -13.83 -5.42
C ASN A 130 21.60 -14.59 -4.17
N THR A 131 21.41 -13.89 -3.06
CA THR A 131 20.90 -14.48 -1.81
C THR A 131 19.50 -15.04 -1.98
N LEU A 132 18.61 -14.31 -2.66
CA LEU A 132 17.26 -14.79 -2.93
C LEU A 132 17.27 -15.99 -3.87
N ARG A 133 18.10 -15.96 -4.92
CA ARG A 133 18.27 -17.10 -5.84
C ARG A 133 18.75 -18.36 -5.13
N ALA A 134 19.79 -18.26 -4.31
CA ALA A 134 20.28 -19.39 -3.51
C ALA A 134 19.21 -19.96 -2.57
N ARG A 135 18.41 -19.08 -1.94
CA ARG A 135 17.29 -19.51 -1.09
C ARG A 135 16.19 -20.21 -1.90
N LEU A 136 15.82 -19.67 -3.06
CA LEU A 136 14.82 -20.26 -3.95
C LEU A 136 15.26 -21.65 -4.43
N GLU A 137 16.54 -21.78 -4.78
CA GLU A 137 17.14 -23.04 -5.19
C GLU A 137 17.12 -24.07 -4.06
N TYR A 138 17.53 -23.68 -2.85
CA TYR A 138 17.44 -24.53 -1.66
C TYR A 138 16.02 -25.00 -1.37
N LEU A 139 15.03 -24.09 -1.42
CA LEU A 139 13.62 -24.42 -1.20
C LEU A 139 13.07 -25.37 -2.27
N ARG A 140 13.52 -25.20 -3.52
CA ARG A 140 13.13 -26.07 -4.63
C ARG A 140 13.67 -27.48 -4.47
N TYR A 141 14.95 -27.64 -4.13
CA TYR A 141 15.57 -28.97 -4.01
C TYR A 141 15.22 -29.68 -2.71
N THR A 142 15.18 -28.97 -1.58
CA THR A 142 14.99 -29.56 -0.25
C THR A 142 13.52 -29.75 0.10
N HIS A 143 12.67 -28.80 -0.28
CA HIS A 143 11.26 -28.76 0.13
C HIS A 143 10.28 -28.85 -1.05
N GLN A 144 10.76 -28.99 -2.28
CA GLN A 144 9.93 -29.07 -3.51
C GLN A 144 9.00 -27.87 -3.68
N ILE A 145 9.37 -26.72 -3.10
CA ILE A 145 8.61 -25.49 -3.20
C ILE A 145 8.96 -24.79 -4.51
N ARG A 146 7.95 -24.55 -5.35
CA ARG A 146 8.13 -23.79 -6.60
C ARG A 146 8.46 -22.33 -6.29
N GLU A 147 9.36 -21.76 -7.07
CA GLU A 147 9.81 -20.37 -6.89
C GLU A 147 8.65 -19.37 -6.87
N GLY A 148 7.71 -19.51 -7.82
CA GLY A 148 6.53 -18.66 -7.90
C GLY A 148 5.61 -18.76 -6.67
N ASP A 149 5.55 -19.92 -6.02
CA ASP A 149 4.74 -20.09 -4.81
C ASP A 149 5.36 -19.37 -3.62
N PHE A 150 6.69 -19.50 -3.44
CA PHE A 150 7.42 -18.79 -2.39
C PHE A 150 7.33 -17.27 -2.59
N LEU A 151 7.61 -16.77 -3.80
CA LEU A 151 7.57 -15.33 -4.09
C LEU A 151 6.17 -14.74 -3.86
N THR A 152 5.13 -15.48 -4.24
CA THR A 152 3.74 -15.06 -4.01
C THR A 152 3.41 -15.06 -2.51
N PHE A 153 3.79 -16.12 -1.80
CA PHE A 153 3.59 -16.21 -0.35
C PHE A 153 4.28 -15.06 0.39
N ASP A 154 5.56 -14.82 0.11
CA ASP A 154 6.32 -13.77 0.81
C ASP A 154 5.78 -12.37 0.50
N ALA A 155 5.36 -12.10 -0.74
CA ALA A 155 4.78 -10.82 -1.11
C ALA A 155 3.42 -10.56 -0.42
N LEU A 156 2.56 -11.58 -0.33
CA LEU A 156 1.27 -11.45 0.33
C LEU A 156 1.38 -11.40 1.84
N ARG A 157 2.35 -12.11 2.42
CA ARG A 157 2.73 -11.97 3.82
C ARG A 157 3.10 -10.51 4.13
N GLN A 158 3.93 -9.89 3.29
CA GLN A 158 4.31 -8.48 3.47
C GLN A 158 3.11 -7.53 3.30
N ALA A 159 2.26 -7.76 2.30
CA ALA A 159 1.06 -6.96 2.08
C ALA A 159 0.11 -7.02 3.29
N ALA A 160 -0.10 -8.22 3.83
CA ALA A 160 -0.91 -8.43 5.02
C ALA A 160 -0.28 -7.79 6.27
N GLN A 161 1.05 -7.80 6.40
CA GLN A 161 1.73 -7.09 7.48
C GLN A 161 1.46 -5.59 7.42
N CYS A 162 1.58 -4.98 6.23
CA CYS A 162 1.28 -3.55 6.03
C CYS A 162 -0.17 -3.22 6.41
N ALA A 163 -1.13 -4.05 5.98
CA ALA A 163 -2.55 -3.90 6.35
C ALA A 163 -2.77 -4.05 7.87
N GLY A 164 -2.06 -4.98 8.51
CA GLY A 164 -2.17 -5.26 9.94
C GLY A 164 -1.55 -4.19 10.85
N ARG A 165 -0.75 -3.25 10.32
CA ARG A 165 -0.23 -2.10 11.09
C ARG A 165 -1.28 -1.09 11.48
N VAL A 166 -2.44 -1.19 10.85
CA VAL A 166 -3.52 -0.21 10.95
C VAL A 166 -4.73 -0.77 11.69
N LEU A 167 -5.04 -2.04 11.51
CA LEU A 167 -6.15 -2.71 12.22
C LEU A 167 -5.63 -3.37 13.49
N ARG A 168 -5.58 -2.61 14.60
CA ARG A 168 -4.95 -3.04 15.86
C ARG A 168 -5.91 -3.34 17.01
N SER A 169 -7.07 -2.71 17.06
CA SER A 169 -8.05 -2.89 18.14
C SER A 169 -9.41 -3.30 17.60
N LYS A 170 -10.17 -4.07 18.41
CA LYS A 170 -11.57 -4.44 18.11
C LYS A 170 -12.50 -3.22 18.07
N THR A 171 -12.11 -2.13 18.72
CA THR A 171 -12.86 -0.87 18.74
C THR A 171 -12.42 0.09 17.64
N ASP A 172 -11.43 -0.30 16.85
CA ASP A 172 -10.86 0.53 15.82
C ASP A 172 -11.39 0.12 14.44
N TYR A 173 -11.43 1.08 13.53
CA TYR A 173 -11.87 0.87 12.17
C TYR A 173 -10.87 1.50 11.21
N GLY A 174 -10.67 0.82 10.10
CA GLY A 174 -9.83 1.29 9.02
C GLY A 174 -10.23 0.64 7.71
N LEU A 175 -9.95 1.33 6.62
CA LEU A 175 -10.14 0.83 5.28
C LEU A 175 -8.81 0.31 4.73
N VAL A 176 -8.79 -0.86 4.10
CA VAL A 176 -7.61 -1.37 3.40
C VAL A 176 -7.93 -1.55 1.93
N ILE A 177 -7.15 -0.89 1.07
CA ILE A 177 -7.29 -0.96 -0.39
C ILE A 177 -6.03 -1.62 -0.97
N PHE A 178 -6.23 -2.78 -1.59
CA PHE A 178 -5.21 -3.46 -2.39
C PHE A 178 -5.28 -2.96 -3.84
N ALA A 179 -4.52 -1.93 -4.16
CA ALA A 179 -4.54 -1.28 -5.47
C ALA A 179 -3.67 -2.04 -6.49
N ASP A 180 -4.04 -3.27 -6.82
CA ASP A 180 -3.48 -4.03 -7.94
C ASP A 180 -4.43 -5.17 -8.35
N SER A 181 -4.78 -5.22 -9.63
CA SER A 181 -5.64 -6.26 -10.22
C SER A 181 -5.14 -7.68 -9.96
N ARG A 182 -3.83 -7.88 -9.74
CA ARG A 182 -3.26 -9.20 -9.44
C ARG A 182 -3.76 -9.75 -8.10
N TYR A 183 -4.15 -8.92 -7.13
CA TYR A 183 -4.76 -9.41 -5.89
C TYR A 183 -6.08 -10.15 -6.13
N ASN A 184 -6.78 -9.87 -7.25
CA ASN A 184 -8.03 -10.53 -7.59
C ASN A 184 -7.85 -11.96 -8.15
N ARG A 185 -6.62 -12.36 -8.48
CA ARG A 185 -6.38 -13.73 -8.96
C ARG A 185 -6.49 -14.72 -7.80
N ALA A 186 -7.17 -15.85 -8.02
CA ALA A 186 -7.38 -16.86 -6.98
C ALA A 186 -6.08 -17.36 -6.35
N ASP A 187 -5.01 -17.53 -7.14
CA ASP A 187 -3.67 -17.95 -6.66
C ASP A 187 -3.01 -16.97 -5.69
N LYS A 188 -3.50 -15.73 -5.62
CA LYS A 188 -3.05 -14.69 -4.72
C LYS A 188 -4.06 -14.39 -3.63
N ARG A 189 -5.32 -14.14 -4.01
CA ARG A 189 -6.40 -13.83 -3.07
C ARG A 189 -6.53 -14.88 -1.97
N ASN A 190 -6.45 -16.16 -2.33
CA ASN A 190 -6.62 -17.26 -1.39
C ASN A 190 -5.40 -17.47 -0.47
N LYS A 191 -4.28 -16.79 -0.75
CA LYS A 191 -3.07 -16.81 0.08
C LYS A 191 -2.99 -15.60 1.04
N LEU A 192 -3.95 -14.67 0.97
CA LEU A 192 -4.13 -13.67 2.03
C LEU A 192 -4.69 -14.35 3.30
N PRO A 193 -4.33 -13.86 4.49
CA PRO A 193 -4.75 -14.50 5.73
C PRO A 193 -6.28 -14.39 5.95
N PRO A 194 -6.90 -15.35 6.66
CA PRO A 194 -8.35 -15.43 6.87
C PRO A 194 -8.96 -14.15 7.44
N TRP A 195 -8.24 -13.46 8.33
CA TRP A 195 -8.73 -12.22 8.94
C TRP A 195 -8.92 -11.07 7.93
N ILE A 196 -8.29 -11.14 6.74
CA ILE A 196 -8.56 -10.23 5.62
C ILE A 196 -9.63 -10.81 4.72
N THR A 197 -9.49 -12.07 4.31
CA THR A 197 -10.34 -12.67 3.27
C THR A 197 -11.79 -12.84 3.71
N GLN A 198 -12.06 -13.05 5.00
CA GLN A 198 -13.44 -13.16 5.52
C GLN A 198 -14.25 -11.87 5.38
N PHE A 199 -13.59 -10.70 5.28
CA PHE A 199 -14.23 -9.40 5.07
C PHE A 199 -14.15 -8.93 3.60
N LEU A 200 -13.47 -9.71 2.75
CA LEU A 200 -13.33 -9.41 1.33
C LEU A 200 -14.49 -10.02 0.53
N LEU A 201 -15.65 -9.36 0.58
CA LEU A 201 -16.86 -9.76 -0.15
C LEU A 201 -16.65 -9.71 -1.68
N THR A 202 -17.44 -10.47 -2.43
CA THR A 202 -17.42 -10.46 -3.90
C THR A 202 -17.66 -9.06 -4.47
N SER A 203 -18.50 -8.25 -3.80
CA SER A 203 -18.75 -6.85 -4.16
C SER A 203 -17.55 -5.92 -3.98
N HIS A 204 -16.51 -6.34 -3.26
CA HIS A 204 -15.27 -5.56 -3.05
C HIS A 204 -14.19 -5.90 -4.08
N LEU A 205 -14.42 -6.90 -4.93
CA LEU A 205 -13.44 -7.40 -5.89
C LEU A 205 -13.49 -6.59 -7.19
N ASN A 206 -12.31 -6.35 -7.79
CA ASN A 206 -12.17 -5.75 -9.13
C ASN A 206 -12.91 -4.41 -9.31
N GLN A 207 -12.83 -3.55 -8.30
CA GLN A 207 -13.53 -2.26 -8.30
C GLN A 207 -12.83 -1.22 -9.17
N SER A 208 -13.62 -0.34 -9.79
CA SER A 208 -13.12 0.91 -10.34
C SER A 208 -12.75 1.87 -9.20
N VAL A 209 -11.97 2.92 -9.51
CA VAL A 209 -11.62 3.95 -8.52
C VAL A 209 -12.88 4.60 -7.96
N ASP A 210 -13.82 4.99 -8.82
CA ASP A 210 -15.05 5.67 -8.41
C ASP A 210 -15.90 4.81 -7.46
N MET A 211 -16.03 3.51 -7.76
CA MET A 211 -16.80 2.59 -6.93
C MET A 211 -16.10 2.28 -5.60
N ALA A 212 -14.76 2.18 -5.60
CA ALA A 212 -13.99 2.06 -4.38
C ALA A 212 -14.16 3.29 -3.47
N VAL A 213 -14.14 4.49 -4.05
CA VAL A 213 -14.36 5.76 -3.31
C VAL A 213 -15.79 5.86 -2.79
N PHE A 214 -16.78 5.45 -3.57
CA PHE A 214 -18.18 5.38 -3.13
C PHE A 214 -18.34 4.46 -1.92
N MET A 215 -17.77 3.25 -1.97
CA MET A 215 -17.80 2.33 -0.83
C MET A 215 -17.03 2.86 0.38
N ALA A 216 -15.88 3.50 0.16
CA ALA A 216 -15.10 4.12 1.22
C ALA A 216 -15.91 5.21 1.94
N LYS A 217 -16.57 6.10 1.19
CA LYS A 217 -17.43 7.15 1.75
C LYS A 217 -18.54 6.56 2.61
N LYS A 218 -19.21 5.51 2.13
CA LYS A 218 -20.27 4.82 2.89
C LYS A 218 -19.76 4.11 4.16
N TYR A 219 -18.53 3.61 4.13
CA TYR A 219 -17.92 2.94 5.28
C TYR A 219 -17.41 3.92 6.35
N LEU A 220 -16.96 5.10 5.93
CA LEU A 220 -16.35 6.11 6.81
C LEU A 220 -17.34 7.18 7.30
N SER A 221 -18.56 7.22 6.74
CA SER A 221 -19.69 8.05 7.18
C SER A 221 -20.42 7.43 8.36
#